data_AF-G8JVQ6-F1
#
_entry.id   AF-G8JVQ6-F1
#
_cell.length_a   1.000
_cell.length_b   1.000
_cell.length_c   1.000
_cell.angle_alpha   90.00
_cell.angle_beta   90.00
_cell.angle_gamma   90.00
#
_symmetry.space_group_name_H-M   'P 1'
#
loop_
_entity.id
_entity.type
_entity.pdbx_description
1 polymer ?
#
loop_
_entity_poly.entity_id
_entity_poly.type
_entity_poly.pdbx_seq_one_letter_code
_entity_poly.pdbx_strand_id
1 'polypeptide(L)'
;MNVDEIYSNVSRKLLNAYRIIVLKKSKQFCPGEDLRYRTLLSTNAFARKLDSLRKSLCYRYDNENWHAQVFDALNLELIYQNVDSSGVGSTASEDYEDRLVKELLRYFKEDFFTWCDRPKCTVCDSVEFQRAVGQGMPNQDEAQYECGVVELYHCDKCGGVTRFPRYNDPIKLLETRTGRCGEWCNLFTLVLKSFGIETRYIWNKEDHVWCEVYSNYLKRWVHVDSCEKSFDEPFIYSINWNKSMSYVIAFSCDSVKDVSNRYILKNQLVRDQINEDDLHFLLDYMTKTFRKSLSDEYVYLLSCRDELEDIELLKTGLPSSTTSAAVGRESGSTQWKKQRGEDGN
;
A
#
# COMPACT_ATOMS: atom_id res chain seq x y z
N MET A 1 -26.24 40.11 -23.40
CA MET A 1 -25.37 39.02 -22.89
C MET A 1 -25.74 37.78 -23.66
N ASN A 2 -24.79 37.19 -24.37
CA ASN A 2 -25.00 35.89 -25.03
C ASN A 2 -25.23 34.82 -23.94
N VAL A 3 -26.05 33.80 -24.22
CA VAL A 3 -26.29 32.66 -23.33
C VAL A 3 -24.98 32.00 -22.91
N ASP A 4 -24.02 31.86 -23.84
CA ASP A 4 -22.68 31.31 -23.56
C ASP A 4 -21.89 32.18 -22.57
N GLU A 5 -22.05 33.50 -22.65
CA GLU A 5 -21.40 34.47 -21.76
C GLU A 5 -21.98 34.37 -20.34
N ILE A 6 -23.28 34.14 -20.23
CA ILE A 6 -23.97 33.89 -18.95
C ILE A 6 -23.44 32.60 -18.32
N TYR A 7 -23.40 31.50 -19.07
CA TYR A 7 -22.90 30.21 -18.56
C TYR A 7 -21.42 30.27 -18.18
N SER A 8 -20.57 30.92 -18.98
CA SER A 8 -19.15 31.13 -18.66
C SER A 8 -18.97 31.92 -17.36
N ASN A 9 -19.76 32.98 -17.17
CA ASN A 9 -19.71 33.80 -15.95
C ASN A 9 -20.20 33.02 -14.71
N VAL A 10 -21.31 32.29 -14.83
CA VAL A 10 -21.84 31.46 -13.73
C VAL A 10 -20.87 30.34 -13.38
N SER A 11 -20.30 29.64 -14.37
CA SER A 11 -19.30 28.59 -14.19
C SER A 11 -18.09 29.11 -13.42
N ARG A 12 -17.52 30.26 -13.82
CA ARG A 12 -16.38 30.87 -13.13
C ARG A 12 -16.70 31.23 -11.67
N LYS A 13 -17.88 31.80 -11.42
CA LYS A 13 -18.34 32.12 -10.07
C LYS A 13 -18.50 30.87 -9.21
N LEU A 14 -19.06 29.80 -9.79
CA LEU A 14 -19.24 28.52 -9.12
C LEU A 14 -17.89 27.90 -8.74
N LEU A 15 -16.94 27.81 -9.69
CA LEU A 15 -15.61 27.25 -9.44
C LEU A 15 -14.84 28.03 -8.36
N ASN A 16 -14.94 29.37 -8.37
CA ASN A 16 -14.33 30.20 -7.32
C ASN A 16 -14.96 29.95 -5.94
N ALA A 17 -16.30 29.89 -5.86
CA ALA A 17 -16.99 29.61 -4.61
C ALA A 17 -16.68 28.20 -4.08
N TYR A 18 -16.68 27.21 -4.97
CA TYR A 18 -16.32 25.83 -4.66
C TYR A 18 -14.89 25.73 -4.11
N ARG A 19 -13.92 26.40 -4.75
CA ARG A 19 -12.54 26.44 -4.26
C ARG A 19 -12.43 26.99 -2.84
N ILE A 20 -13.16 28.07 -2.52
CA ILE A 20 -13.19 28.63 -1.16
C ILE A 20 -13.74 27.61 -0.15
N ILE A 21 -14.82 26.92 -0.50
CA ILE A 21 -15.45 25.90 0.36
C ILE A 21 -14.50 24.73 0.60
N VAL A 22 -13.87 24.22 -0.46
CA VAL A 22 -12.90 23.10 -0.38
C VAL A 22 -11.74 23.48 0.54
N LEU A 23 -11.11 24.64 0.32
CA LEU A 23 -9.99 25.09 1.14
C LEU A 23 -10.38 25.27 2.61
N LYS A 24 -11.60 25.76 2.86
CA LYS A 24 -12.13 25.86 4.22
C LYS A 24 -12.24 24.48 4.87
N LYS A 25 -12.84 23.50 4.18
CA LYS A 25 -13.01 22.12 4.69
C LYS A 25 -11.67 21.41 4.92
N SER A 26 -10.71 21.61 4.02
CA SER A 26 -9.44 20.87 4.02
C SER A 26 -8.35 21.46 4.91
N LYS A 27 -8.46 22.74 5.33
CA LYS A 27 -7.43 23.41 6.16
C LYS A 27 -7.94 23.92 7.50
N GLN A 28 -9.23 24.19 7.65
CA GLN A 28 -9.77 24.74 8.90
C GLN A 28 -10.33 23.62 9.77
N PHE A 29 -9.89 23.62 11.04
CA PHE A 29 -10.42 22.72 12.05
C PHE A 29 -11.60 23.39 12.75
N CYS A 30 -12.74 22.70 12.81
CA CYS A 30 -13.91 23.17 13.54
C CYS A 30 -13.66 23.09 15.06
N PRO A 31 -14.26 24.01 15.86
CA PRO A 31 -14.21 23.90 17.31
C PRO A 31 -14.68 22.52 17.79
N GLY A 32 -13.87 21.86 18.62
CA GLY A 32 -14.19 20.54 19.16
C GLY A 32 -13.64 19.34 18.38
N GLU A 33 -13.19 19.51 17.13
CA GLU A 33 -12.60 18.39 16.36
C GLU A 33 -11.37 17.80 17.07
N ASP A 34 -10.49 18.64 17.61
CA ASP A 34 -9.31 18.18 18.35
C ASP A 34 -9.67 17.39 19.61
N LEU A 35 -10.71 17.82 20.34
CA LEU A 35 -11.21 17.08 21.50
C LEU A 35 -11.84 15.75 21.08
N ARG A 36 -12.63 15.74 19.98
CA ARG A 36 -13.22 14.53 19.41
C ARG A 36 -12.14 13.54 18.99
N TYR A 37 -11.10 14.00 18.31
CA TYR A 37 -9.94 13.20 17.90
C TYR A 37 -9.25 12.56 19.11
N ARG A 38 -8.88 13.37 20.12
CA ARG A 38 -8.23 12.86 21.34
C ARG A 38 -9.11 11.88 22.12
N THR A 39 -10.41 12.14 22.17
CA THR A 39 -11.38 11.24 22.83
C THR A 39 -11.49 9.93 22.07
N LEU A 40 -11.59 9.97 20.74
CA LEU A 40 -11.67 8.77 19.92
C LEU A 40 -10.41 7.90 20.05
N LEU A 41 -9.22 8.52 20.12
CA LEU A 41 -7.99 7.79 20.39
C LEU A 41 -7.94 7.21 21.81
N SER A 42 -8.58 7.81 22.82
CA SER A 42 -8.61 7.22 24.17
C SER A 42 -9.62 6.08 24.28
N THR A 43 -10.75 6.16 23.57
CA THR A 43 -11.86 5.21 23.71
C THR A 43 -11.83 4.05 22.73
N ASN A 44 -11.25 4.21 21.52
CA ASN A 44 -11.30 3.19 20.47
C ASN A 44 -9.89 2.66 20.11
N ALA A 45 -9.70 1.34 20.25
CA ALA A 45 -8.42 0.68 19.97
C ALA A 45 -8.07 0.65 18.48
N PHE A 46 -9.07 0.53 17.60
CA PHE A 46 -8.88 0.58 16.16
C PHE A 46 -8.45 1.98 15.70
N ALA A 47 -9.03 3.04 16.25
CA ALA A 47 -8.59 4.42 16.01
C ALA A 47 -7.12 4.64 16.41
N ARG A 48 -6.70 4.12 17.57
CA ARG A 48 -5.27 4.13 17.98
C ARG A 48 -4.37 3.38 17.03
N LYS A 49 -4.83 2.22 16.53
CA LYS A 49 -4.08 1.43 15.55
C LYS A 49 -3.87 2.22 14.26
N LEU A 50 -4.92 2.86 13.73
CA LEU A 50 -4.82 3.69 12.53
C LEU A 50 -3.91 4.91 12.74
N ASP A 51 -3.98 5.60 13.89
CA ASP A 51 -3.05 6.70 14.18
C ASP A 51 -1.60 6.23 14.33
N SER A 52 -1.37 5.06 14.93
CA SER A 52 -0.03 4.46 14.99
C SER A 52 0.50 4.10 13.61
N LEU A 53 -0.34 3.54 12.74
CA LEU A 53 0.04 3.24 11.35
C LEU A 53 0.35 4.53 10.59
N ARG A 54 -0.50 5.55 10.70
CA ARG A 54 -0.26 6.88 10.11
C ARG A 54 1.10 7.46 10.51
N LYS A 55 1.41 7.46 11.81
CA LYS A 55 2.70 7.95 12.34
C LYS A 55 3.89 7.18 11.79
N SER A 56 3.73 5.87 11.57
CA SER A 56 4.79 4.99 11.09
C SER A 56 4.96 5.03 9.57
N LEU A 57 3.88 5.17 8.79
CA LEU A 57 3.91 4.91 7.35
C LEU A 57 3.98 6.18 6.50
N CYS A 58 3.31 7.26 6.90
CA CYS A 58 3.04 8.39 6.01
C CYS A 58 4.28 9.15 5.54
N TYR A 59 5.33 9.25 6.37
CA TYR A 59 6.57 9.99 6.04
C TYR A 59 7.82 9.09 6.02
N ARG A 60 7.69 7.82 6.38
CA ARG A 60 8.83 6.90 6.55
C ARG A 60 9.65 6.72 5.28
N TYR A 61 8.99 6.73 4.13
CA TYR A 61 9.61 6.48 2.84
C TYR A 61 10.07 7.77 2.13
N ASP A 62 9.88 8.95 2.74
CA ASP A 62 10.38 10.23 2.24
C ASP A 62 11.78 10.50 2.80
N ASN A 63 12.76 9.71 2.37
CA ASN A 63 14.13 9.76 2.88
C ASN A 63 15.14 9.63 1.72
N GLU A 64 15.78 10.75 1.36
CA GLU A 64 16.72 10.83 0.23
C GLU A 64 17.93 9.88 0.39
N ASN A 65 18.41 9.67 1.62
CA ASN A 65 19.52 8.74 1.88
C ASN A 65 19.10 7.28 1.67
N TRP A 66 17.84 6.95 1.94
CA TRP A 66 17.31 5.62 1.62
C TRP A 66 17.10 5.46 0.11
N HIS A 67 16.64 6.50 -0.57
CA HIS A 67 16.47 6.48 -2.03
C HIS A 67 17.79 6.23 -2.76
N ALA A 68 18.88 6.89 -2.32
CA ALA A 68 20.21 6.65 -2.87
C ALA A 68 20.66 5.18 -2.71
N GLN A 69 20.47 4.60 -1.52
CA GLN A 69 20.83 3.20 -1.26
C GLN A 69 20.00 2.20 -2.07
N VAL A 70 18.75 2.54 -2.37
CA VAL A 70 17.93 1.74 -3.31
C VAL A 70 18.59 1.76 -4.68
N PHE A 71 18.96 2.92 -5.21
CA PHE A 71 19.59 3.01 -6.52
C PHE A 71 20.94 2.28 -6.61
N ASP A 72 21.73 2.29 -5.54
CA ASP A 72 22.97 1.50 -5.46
C ASP A 72 22.71 -0.02 -5.47
N ALA A 73 21.56 -0.46 -4.95
CA ALA A 73 21.21 -1.87 -4.83
C ALA A 73 20.51 -2.47 -6.06
N LEU A 74 19.81 -1.64 -6.85
CA LEU A 74 19.04 -2.08 -8.02
C LEU A 74 19.88 -2.06 -9.31
N ASN A 75 19.63 -3.00 -10.22
CA ASN A 75 20.17 -2.96 -11.56
C ASN A 75 19.35 -2.02 -12.46
N LEU A 76 19.61 -0.71 -12.35
CA LEU A 76 18.89 0.32 -13.09
C LEU A 76 19.02 0.17 -14.61
N GLU A 77 20.17 -0.28 -15.11
CA GLU A 77 20.40 -0.52 -16.54
C GLU A 77 19.41 -1.57 -17.08
N LEU A 78 19.29 -2.71 -16.39
CA LEU A 78 18.34 -3.76 -16.77
C LEU A 78 16.89 -3.27 -16.72
N ILE A 79 16.53 -2.55 -15.65
CA ILE A 79 15.17 -2.01 -15.48
C ILE A 79 14.82 -1.07 -16.64
N TYR A 80 15.64 -0.04 -16.89
CA TYR A 80 15.34 0.93 -17.95
C TYR A 80 15.42 0.32 -19.34
N GLN A 81 16.35 -0.60 -19.59
CA GLN A 81 16.41 -1.34 -20.86
C GLN A 81 15.11 -2.10 -21.14
N ASN A 82 14.53 -2.75 -20.13
CA ASN A 82 13.27 -3.48 -20.27
C ASN A 82 12.08 -2.53 -20.44
N VAL A 83 12.03 -1.42 -19.69
CA VAL A 83 10.99 -0.38 -19.85
C VAL A 83 10.99 0.16 -21.27
N ASP A 84 12.17 0.52 -21.80
CA ASP A 84 12.31 1.08 -23.14
C ASP A 84 11.96 0.03 -24.22
N SER A 85 12.36 -1.22 -24.03
CA SER A 85 12.04 -2.33 -24.95
C SER A 85 10.55 -2.65 -24.99
N SER A 86 9.85 -2.53 -23.86
CA SER A 86 8.40 -2.75 -23.77
C SER A 86 7.58 -1.63 -24.44
N GLY A 87 8.19 -0.46 -24.68
CA GLY A 87 7.55 0.70 -25.31
C GLY A 87 7.65 0.73 -26.84
N VAL A 88 8.31 -0.24 -27.48
CA VAL A 88 8.50 -0.28 -28.94
C VAL A 88 7.13 -0.40 -29.64
N GLY A 89 6.66 0.70 -30.22
CA GLY A 89 5.36 0.82 -30.91
C GLY A 89 4.29 1.63 -30.17
N SER A 90 4.53 2.03 -28.92
CA SER A 90 3.68 2.99 -28.20
C SER A 90 4.11 4.42 -28.54
N THR A 91 3.22 5.23 -29.10
CA THR A 91 3.48 6.63 -29.45
C THR A 91 3.32 7.59 -28.27
N ALA A 92 2.95 7.10 -27.08
CA ALA A 92 2.62 7.94 -25.94
C ALA A 92 3.76 7.93 -24.91
N SER A 93 4.42 9.07 -24.72
CA SER A 93 5.31 9.30 -23.58
C SER A 93 4.58 9.23 -22.22
N GLU A 94 3.24 9.30 -22.24
CA GLU A 94 2.40 9.44 -21.05
C GLU A 94 2.29 8.16 -20.22
N ASP A 95 2.50 6.97 -20.81
CA ASP A 95 2.42 5.67 -20.12
C ASP A 95 3.76 5.20 -19.50
N TYR A 96 4.82 6.00 -19.62
CA TYR A 96 6.18 5.57 -19.25
C TYR A 96 6.28 5.20 -17.77
N GLU A 97 5.66 5.99 -16.89
CA GLU A 97 5.61 5.73 -15.45
C GLU A 97 4.88 4.40 -15.15
N ASP A 98 3.76 4.12 -15.85
CA ASP A 98 3.03 2.85 -15.70
C ASP A 98 3.87 1.66 -16.16
N ARG A 99 4.62 1.79 -17.27
CA ARG A 99 5.56 0.75 -17.75
C ARG A 99 6.71 0.55 -16.76
N LEU A 100 7.22 1.62 -16.18
CA LEU A 100 8.24 1.56 -15.12
C LEU A 100 7.71 0.80 -13.91
N VAL A 101 6.50 1.10 -13.42
CA VAL A 101 5.91 0.36 -12.28
C VAL A 101 5.77 -1.13 -12.59
N LYS A 102 5.31 -1.49 -13.80
CA LYS A 102 5.19 -2.89 -14.24
C LYS A 102 6.54 -3.60 -14.29
N GLU A 103 7.58 -2.94 -14.79
CA GLU A 103 8.92 -3.51 -14.81
C GLU A 103 9.52 -3.61 -13.41
N LEU A 104 9.28 -2.64 -12.53
CA LEU A 104 9.69 -2.72 -11.13
C LEU A 104 9.02 -3.90 -10.42
N LEU A 105 7.73 -4.15 -10.64
CA LEU A 105 7.04 -5.33 -10.13
C LEU A 105 7.72 -6.63 -10.58
N ARG A 106 8.02 -6.72 -11.89
CA ARG A 106 8.68 -7.89 -12.49
C ARG A 106 10.07 -8.09 -11.89
N TYR A 107 10.94 -7.08 -11.96
CA TYR A 107 12.30 -7.11 -11.43
C TYR A 107 12.30 -7.46 -9.94
N PHE A 108 11.40 -6.86 -9.15
CA PHE A 108 11.33 -7.11 -7.72
C PHE A 108 10.99 -8.57 -7.40
N LYS A 109 10.02 -9.16 -8.10
CA LYS A 109 9.58 -10.54 -7.85
C LYS A 109 10.51 -11.60 -8.45
N GLU A 110 11.07 -11.34 -9.62
CA GLU A 110 11.80 -12.35 -10.40
C GLU A 110 13.31 -12.31 -10.16
N ASP A 111 13.89 -11.12 -9.96
CA ASP A 111 15.34 -10.94 -9.91
C ASP A 111 15.86 -10.53 -8.53
N PHE A 112 15.10 -9.72 -7.79
CA PHE A 112 15.63 -9.00 -6.63
C PHE A 112 15.27 -9.61 -5.27
N PHE A 113 13.99 -9.96 -5.07
CA PHE A 113 13.46 -10.32 -3.75
C PHE A 113 12.81 -11.70 -3.76
N THR A 114 12.94 -12.44 -2.66
CA THR A 114 12.52 -13.84 -2.58
C THR A 114 11.47 -14.06 -1.49
N TRP A 115 10.52 -14.97 -1.75
CA TRP A 115 9.51 -15.34 -0.76
C TRP A 115 10.09 -16.34 0.25
N CYS A 116 9.92 -16.07 1.55
CA CYS A 116 10.36 -16.96 2.62
C CYS A 116 9.16 -17.52 3.39
N ASP A 117 8.72 -18.72 3.03
CA ASP A 117 7.80 -19.51 3.86
C ASP A 117 8.53 -20.05 5.11
N ARG A 118 9.71 -20.65 4.89
CA ARG A 118 10.61 -21.18 5.91
C ARG A 118 12.06 -20.88 5.50
N PRO A 119 12.93 -20.44 6.42
CA PRO A 119 14.30 -20.08 6.10
C PRO A 119 15.14 -21.33 5.79
N LYS A 120 16.17 -21.21 4.96
CA LYS A 120 17.19 -22.26 4.79
C LYS A 120 17.93 -22.52 6.10
N CYS A 121 18.28 -23.77 6.36
CA CYS A 121 19.09 -24.09 7.54
C CYS A 121 20.49 -23.48 7.41
N THR A 122 20.92 -22.73 8.43
CA THR A 122 22.25 -22.10 8.47
C THR A 122 23.42 -23.09 8.48
N VAL A 123 23.16 -24.37 8.80
CA VAL A 123 24.19 -25.42 8.87
C VAL A 123 24.21 -26.28 7.62
N CYS A 124 23.05 -26.69 7.10
CA CYS A 124 22.96 -27.66 5.99
C CYS A 124 22.35 -27.10 4.69
N ASP A 125 22.04 -25.81 4.65
CA ASP A 125 21.44 -25.06 3.53
C ASP A 125 20.13 -25.63 2.96
N SER A 126 19.48 -26.55 3.68
CA SER A 126 18.20 -27.14 3.26
C SER A 126 17.01 -26.48 3.94
N VAL A 127 15.92 -26.30 3.19
CA VAL A 127 14.60 -25.88 3.69
C VAL A 127 13.75 -27.09 4.11
N GLU A 128 14.02 -28.27 3.57
CA GLU A 128 13.15 -29.45 3.67
C GLU A 128 12.90 -29.89 5.11
N PHE A 129 13.96 -29.86 5.93
CA PHE A 129 13.95 -30.35 7.31
C PHE A 129 13.64 -29.24 8.33
N GLN A 130 13.22 -28.06 7.87
CA GLN A 130 12.94 -26.92 8.75
C GLN A 130 11.53 -27.02 9.32
N ARG A 131 11.47 -27.07 10.66
CA ARG A 131 10.24 -27.10 11.43
C ARG A 131 10.18 -25.88 12.34
N ALA A 132 9.09 -25.12 12.26
CA ALA A 132 8.86 -23.99 13.15
C ALA A 132 8.77 -24.50 14.61
N VAL A 133 9.52 -23.87 15.51
CA VAL A 133 9.56 -24.20 16.95
C VAL A 133 9.06 -23.07 17.85
N GLY A 134 8.70 -21.93 17.27
CA GLY A 134 8.08 -20.82 17.97
C GLY A 134 8.68 -19.48 17.59
N GLN A 135 8.52 -18.50 18.47
CA GLN A 135 9.05 -17.15 18.32
C GLN A 135 10.00 -16.84 19.47
N GLY A 136 11.03 -16.05 19.19
CA GLY A 136 11.99 -15.54 20.16
C GLY A 136 12.11 -14.02 20.09
N MET A 137 12.77 -13.45 21.09
CA MET A 137 13.13 -12.03 21.11
C MET A 137 14.29 -11.76 20.13
N PRO A 138 14.31 -10.56 19.52
CA PRO A 138 15.47 -10.11 18.76
C PRO A 138 16.70 -10.03 19.66
N ASN A 139 17.86 -10.42 19.14
CA ASN A 139 19.15 -10.10 19.77
C ASN A 139 19.52 -8.63 19.47
N GLN A 140 20.64 -8.15 20.03
CA GLN A 140 21.07 -6.75 19.86
C GLN A 140 21.28 -6.39 18.38
N ASP A 141 21.87 -7.30 17.60
CA ASP A 141 22.15 -7.07 16.19
C ASP A 141 20.89 -7.05 15.33
N GLU A 142 19.84 -7.77 15.72
CA GLU A 142 18.57 -7.81 15.02
C GLU A 142 17.69 -6.61 15.41
N ALA A 143 17.70 -6.24 16.69
CA ALA A 143 16.85 -5.18 17.24
C ALA A 143 17.15 -3.80 16.63
N GLN A 144 18.40 -3.54 16.22
CA GLN A 144 18.79 -2.27 15.59
C GLN A 144 18.06 -2.01 14.26
N TYR A 145 17.58 -3.07 13.58
CA TYR A 145 16.88 -3.00 12.29
C TYR A 145 15.35 -3.09 12.45
N GLU A 146 14.85 -2.54 13.56
CA GLU A 146 13.43 -2.51 13.92
C GLU A 146 12.76 -3.90 13.93
N CYS A 147 13.52 -4.94 14.29
CA CYS A 147 12.99 -6.28 14.45
C CYS A 147 12.20 -6.39 15.76
N GLY A 148 10.90 -6.66 15.68
CA GLY A 148 10.06 -6.89 16.87
C GLY A 148 9.96 -8.36 17.28
N VAL A 149 10.11 -9.28 16.33
CA VAL A 149 9.92 -10.72 16.55
C VAL A 149 10.85 -11.54 15.66
N VAL A 150 11.32 -12.66 16.18
CA VAL A 150 12.16 -13.61 15.43
C VAL A 150 11.48 -14.96 15.41
N GLU A 151 11.21 -15.49 14.22
CA GLU A 151 10.72 -16.86 14.07
C GLU A 151 11.88 -17.83 14.23
N LEU A 152 11.68 -18.91 14.99
CA LEU A 152 12.69 -19.92 15.25
C LEU A 152 12.33 -21.22 14.55
N TYR A 153 13.32 -21.79 13.86
CA TYR A 153 13.20 -23.04 13.12
C TYR A 153 14.26 -24.03 13.57
N HIS A 154 13.84 -25.27 13.82
CA HIS A 154 14.73 -26.38 14.11
C HIS A 154 14.90 -27.24 12.85
N CYS A 155 16.14 -27.57 12.51
CA CYS A 155 16.45 -28.48 11.42
C CYS A 155 16.49 -29.92 11.92
N ASP A 156 15.52 -30.75 11.54
CA ASP A 156 15.41 -32.14 11.99
C ASP A 156 16.53 -33.05 11.44
N LYS A 157 17.33 -32.58 10.46
CA LYS A 157 18.48 -33.32 9.90
C LYS A 157 19.78 -33.10 10.68
N CYS A 158 20.07 -31.85 11.06
CA CYS A 158 21.36 -31.49 11.68
C CYS A 158 21.25 -30.97 13.12
N GLY A 159 20.04 -30.79 13.64
CA GLY A 159 19.77 -30.23 14.97
C GLY A 159 20.01 -28.73 15.10
N GLY A 160 20.45 -28.06 14.03
CA GLY A 160 20.71 -26.62 14.03
C GLY A 160 19.43 -25.80 14.21
N VAL A 161 19.53 -24.67 14.92
CA VAL A 161 18.45 -23.69 15.06
C VAL A 161 18.73 -22.51 14.14
N THR A 162 17.79 -22.24 13.24
CA THR A 162 17.79 -21.09 12.36
C THR A 162 16.85 -20.01 12.89
N ARG A 163 17.32 -18.77 12.85
CA ARG A 163 16.56 -17.57 13.21
C ARG A 163 16.07 -16.90 11.93
N PHE A 164 14.82 -16.47 11.92
CA PHE A 164 14.26 -15.64 10.85
C PHE A 164 13.69 -14.35 11.47
N PRO A 165 14.52 -13.31 11.59
CA PRO A 165 14.11 -12.01 12.11
C PRO A 165 13.13 -11.32 11.15
N ARG A 166 12.05 -10.76 11.69
CA ARG A 166 11.05 -10.00 10.91
C ARG A 166 11.40 -8.51 10.97
N TYR A 167 12.27 -8.08 10.05
CA TYR A 167 12.78 -6.71 10.00
C TYR A 167 11.74 -5.73 9.45
N ASN A 168 11.64 -4.55 10.08
CA ASN A 168 10.86 -3.43 9.55
C ASN A 168 11.74 -2.34 8.92
N ASP A 169 13.05 -2.33 9.16
CA ASP A 169 13.97 -1.45 8.46
C ASP A 169 14.09 -1.86 6.98
N PRO A 170 13.60 -1.05 6.02
CA PRO A 170 13.65 -1.40 4.60
C PRO A 170 15.08 -1.45 4.05
N ILE A 171 16.04 -0.74 4.65
CA ILE A 171 17.44 -0.82 4.24
C ILE A 171 18.02 -2.18 4.58
N LYS A 172 17.66 -2.76 5.73
CA LYS A 172 18.05 -4.14 6.04
C LYS A 172 17.45 -5.13 5.04
N LEU A 173 16.25 -4.85 4.52
CA LEU A 173 15.60 -5.69 3.51
C LEU A 173 16.31 -5.64 2.14
N LEU A 174 16.99 -4.54 1.79
CA LEU A 174 17.86 -4.49 0.59
C LEU A 174 19.01 -5.52 0.66
N GLU A 175 19.48 -5.82 1.87
CA GLU A 175 20.53 -6.81 2.13
C GLU A 175 19.95 -8.23 2.19
N THR A 176 18.89 -8.46 2.99
CA THR A 176 18.35 -9.81 3.20
C THR A 176 17.64 -10.36 1.97
N ARG A 177 17.05 -9.48 1.15
CA ARG A 177 16.36 -9.82 -0.12
C ARG A 177 15.32 -10.93 0.02
N THR A 178 14.70 -11.02 1.19
CA THR A 178 13.75 -12.09 1.48
C THR A 178 12.76 -11.71 2.56
N GLY A 179 11.55 -12.28 2.50
CA GLY A 179 10.49 -11.97 3.45
C GLY A 179 9.12 -12.52 3.06
N ARG A 180 8.07 -12.01 3.74
CA ARG A 180 6.67 -12.24 3.40
C ARG A 180 5.99 -10.91 3.03
N CYS A 181 4.67 -10.90 2.86
CA CYS A 181 3.94 -9.73 2.35
C CYS A 181 4.29 -8.41 3.07
N GLY A 182 4.53 -8.45 4.39
CA GLY A 182 4.99 -7.29 5.17
C GLY A 182 6.32 -6.71 4.65
N GLU A 183 7.37 -7.54 4.59
CA GLU A 183 8.69 -7.13 4.10
C GLU A 183 8.67 -6.76 2.61
N TRP A 184 7.93 -7.53 1.80
CA TRP A 184 7.74 -7.27 0.37
C TRP A 184 7.10 -5.90 0.14
N CYS A 185 6.00 -5.60 0.82
CA CYS A 185 5.30 -4.32 0.67
C CYS A 185 6.14 -3.15 1.22
N ASN A 186 6.80 -3.34 2.37
CA ASN A 186 7.65 -2.32 2.99
C ASN A 186 8.78 -1.89 2.05
N LEU A 187 9.56 -2.85 1.55
CA LEU A 187 10.67 -2.52 0.65
C LEU A 187 10.17 -2.01 -0.70
N PHE A 188 9.12 -2.61 -1.26
CA PHE A 188 8.61 -2.17 -2.56
C PHE A 188 8.01 -0.75 -2.50
N THR A 189 7.39 -0.36 -1.38
CA THR A 189 6.96 1.02 -1.15
C THR A 189 8.16 1.98 -1.21
N LEU A 190 9.28 1.63 -0.56
CA LEU A 190 10.50 2.43 -0.63
C LEU A 190 11.05 2.50 -2.06
N VAL A 191 11.05 1.39 -2.79
CA VAL A 191 11.50 1.34 -4.18
C VAL A 191 10.68 2.32 -5.02
N LEU A 192 9.35 2.22 -5.03
CA LEU A 192 8.48 3.14 -5.79
C LEU A 192 8.74 4.60 -5.43
N LYS A 193 8.83 4.91 -4.13
CA LYS A 193 9.11 6.26 -3.63
C LYS A 193 10.48 6.79 -4.05
N SER A 194 11.48 5.92 -4.21
CA SER A 194 12.83 6.31 -4.67
C SER A 194 12.81 6.81 -6.11
N PHE A 195 11.95 6.25 -6.96
CA PHE A 195 11.72 6.73 -8.33
C PHE A 195 10.82 7.98 -8.41
N GLY A 196 10.43 8.57 -7.27
CA GLY A 196 9.55 9.73 -7.23
C GLY A 196 8.08 9.42 -7.52
N ILE A 197 7.69 8.14 -7.54
CA ILE A 197 6.33 7.71 -7.85
C ILE A 197 5.41 7.98 -6.66
N GLU A 198 4.31 8.70 -6.89
CA GLU A 198 3.28 8.94 -5.88
C GLU A 198 2.68 7.61 -5.42
N THR A 199 2.95 7.24 -4.17
CA THR A 199 2.68 5.90 -3.63
C THR A 199 1.93 5.99 -2.30
N ARG A 200 0.95 5.11 -2.11
CA ARG A 200 0.29 4.82 -0.83
C ARG A 200 0.65 3.42 -0.35
N TYR A 201 0.86 3.27 0.95
CA TYR A 201 0.89 1.98 1.61
C TYR A 201 -0.53 1.57 1.96
N ILE A 202 -0.95 0.38 1.53
CA ILE A 202 -2.30 -0.14 1.76
C ILE A 202 -2.26 -1.22 2.84
N TRP A 203 -3.12 -1.05 3.84
CA TRP A 203 -3.27 -1.99 4.93
C TRP A 203 -4.66 -2.60 4.93
N ASN A 204 -4.74 -3.92 4.76
CA ASN A 204 -5.95 -4.68 5.04
C ASN A 204 -5.88 -5.30 6.44
N LYS A 205 -6.96 -5.16 7.22
CA LYS A 205 -7.04 -5.68 8.60
C LYS A 205 -6.81 -7.20 8.68
N GLU A 206 -7.24 -7.96 7.67
CA GLU A 206 -7.15 -9.42 7.63
C GLU A 206 -5.77 -9.91 7.11
N ASP A 207 -4.70 -9.31 7.61
CA ASP A 207 -3.30 -9.75 7.45
C ASP A 207 -2.82 -9.78 5.99
N HIS A 208 -3.02 -8.68 5.26
CA HIS A 208 -2.35 -8.44 3.98
C HIS A 208 -2.08 -6.96 3.76
N VAL A 209 -1.05 -6.66 2.98
CA VAL A 209 -0.58 -5.31 2.70
C VAL A 209 -0.06 -5.24 1.26
N TRP A 210 -0.23 -4.09 0.63
CA TRP A 210 0.19 -3.83 -0.76
C TRP A 210 0.32 -2.32 -1.00
N CYS A 211 0.54 -1.89 -2.24
CA CYS A 211 0.71 -0.49 -2.60
C CYS A 211 -0.42 0.01 -3.53
N GLU A 212 -0.67 1.32 -3.51
CA GLU A 212 -1.28 2.00 -4.66
C GLU A 212 -0.29 3.01 -5.22
N VAL A 213 -0.29 3.17 -6.55
CA VAL A 213 0.43 4.26 -7.23
C VAL A 213 -0.56 5.18 -7.93
N TYR A 214 -0.31 6.48 -7.95
CA TYR A 214 -1.13 7.38 -8.75
C TYR A 214 -0.63 7.40 -10.19
N SER A 215 -1.40 6.83 -11.11
CA SER A 215 -1.04 6.83 -12.53
C SER A 215 -1.43 8.16 -13.15
N ASN A 216 -0.42 8.91 -13.60
CA ASN A 216 -0.63 10.14 -14.35
C ASN A 216 -1.28 9.89 -15.72
N TYR A 217 -1.18 8.69 -16.27
CA TYR A 217 -1.84 8.30 -17.52
C TYR A 217 -3.31 7.99 -17.29
N LEU A 218 -3.61 7.11 -16.33
CA LEU A 218 -4.99 6.68 -16.01
C LEU A 218 -5.78 7.70 -15.17
N LYS A 219 -5.10 8.72 -14.63
CA LYS A 219 -5.65 9.79 -13.78
C LYS A 219 -6.37 9.27 -12.53
N ARG A 220 -5.89 8.17 -11.95
CA ARG A 220 -6.43 7.56 -10.73
C ARG A 220 -5.38 6.76 -9.96
N TRP A 221 -5.72 6.38 -8.74
CA TRP A 221 -4.97 5.39 -8.00
C TRP A 221 -5.11 4.01 -8.65
N VAL A 222 -3.98 3.31 -8.72
CA VAL A 222 -3.84 2.00 -9.34
C VAL A 222 -3.33 1.04 -8.27
N HIS A 223 -4.02 -0.08 -8.12
CA HIS A 223 -3.59 -1.18 -7.26
C HIS A 223 -2.26 -1.77 -7.75
N VAL A 224 -1.33 -2.02 -6.83
CA VAL A 224 -0.02 -2.61 -7.10
C VAL A 224 0.35 -3.58 -5.98
N ASP A 225 0.52 -4.86 -6.30
CA ASP A 225 0.96 -5.90 -5.35
C ASP A 225 2.25 -6.56 -5.83
N SER A 226 3.34 -6.30 -5.11
CA SER A 226 4.66 -6.85 -5.44
C SER A 226 4.77 -8.34 -5.20
N CYS A 227 4.02 -8.91 -4.26
CA CYS A 227 4.02 -10.36 -4.00
C CYS A 227 3.45 -11.12 -5.20
N GLU A 228 2.46 -10.54 -5.85
CA GLU A 228 1.72 -11.18 -6.94
C GLU A 228 2.15 -10.66 -8.33
N LYS A 229 3.05 -9.67 -8.39
CA LYS A 229 3.42 -8.96 -9.64
C LYS A 229 2.15 -8.49 -10.38
N SER A 230 1.24 -7.89 -9.62
CA SER A 230 -0.06 -7.46 -10.12
C SER A 230 -0.11 -5.93 -10.23
N PHE A 231 -0.63 -5.46 -11.36
CA PHE A 231 -0.86 -4.05 -11.67
C PHE A 231 -2.32 -3.89 -12.09
N ASP A 232 -3.05 -3.02 -11.38
CA ASP A 232 -4.43 -2.64 -11.66
C ASP A 232 -5.50 -3.73 -11.52
N GLU A 233 -5.25 -4.72 -10.65
CA GLU A 233 -6.22 -5.80 -10.38
C GLU A 233 -6.72 -5.80 -8.92
N PRO A 234 -7.43 -4.75 -8.45
CA PRO A 234 -7.87 -4.68 -7.05
C PRO A 234 -8.83 -5.82 -6.63
N PHE A 235 -9.40 -6.52 -7.61
CA PHE A 235 -10.30 -7.66 -7.39
C PHE A 235 -9.57 -8.95 -6.98
N ILE A 236 -8.22 -9.04 -7.08
CA ILE A 236 -7.50 -10.30 -6.81
C ILE A 236 -7.81 -10.87 -5.42
N TYR A 237 -7.97 -10.01 -4.42
CA TYR A 237 -8.18 -10.44 -3.04
C TYR A 237 -9.59 -10.96 -2.83
N SER A 238 -10.59 -10.10 -3.04
CA SER A 238 -11.97 -10.49 -2.73
C SER A 238 -12.48 -11.52 -3.72
N ILE A 239 -12.18 -11.41 -5.02
CA ILE A 239 -12.66 -12.29 -6.09
C ILE A 239 -11.82 -13.55 -6.22
N ASN A 240 -10.55 -13.42 -6.61
CA ASN A 240 -9.73 -14.56 -7.01
C ASN A 240 -9.29 -15.39 -5.81
N TRP A 241 -8.85 -14.75 -4.72
CA TRP A 241 -8.51 -15.45 -3.48
C TRP A 241 -9.75 -15.75 -2.63
N ASN A 242 -10.93 -15.31 -3.05
CA ASN A 242 -12.16 -15.44 -2.27
C ASN A 242 -12.02 -14.90 -0.83
N LYS A 243 -11.12 -13.93 -0.59
CA LYS A 243 -10.74 -13.47 0.74
C LYS A 243 -11.86 -12.62 1.35
N SER A 244 -12.26 -12.96 2.58
CA SER A 244 -13.16 -12.12 3.36
C SER A 244 -12.39 -10.98 4.03
N MET A 245 -12.87 -9.75 3.89
CA MET A 245 -12.18 -8.53 4.36
C MET A 245 -13.16 -7.55 5.02
N SER A 246 -12.67 -6.74 5.97
CA SER A 246 -13.49 -5.73 6.67
C SER A 246 -13.05 -4.29 6.38
N TYR A 247 -11.76 -3.99 6.54
CA TYR A 247 -11.21 -2.65 6.35
C TYR A 247 -9.96 -2.70 5.46
N VAL A 248 -9.88 -1.77 4.52
CA VAL A 248 -8.69 -1.50 3.71
C VAL A 248 -8.41 -0.01 3.73
N ILE A 249 -7.30 0.38 4.37
CA ILE A 249 -6.95 1.78 4.61
C ILE A 249 -5.64 2.11 3.90
N ALA A 250 -5.64 3.21 3.15
CA ALA A 250 -4.50 3.73 2.43
C ALA A 250 -3.80 4.83 3.22
N PHE A 251 -2.46 4.83 3.22
CA PHE A 251 -1.60 5.80 3.90
C PHE A 251 -0.60 6.42 2.94
N SER A 252 -0.59 7.75 2.82
CA SER A 252 0.43 8.56 2.13
C SER A 252 0.85 9.76 2.97
N CYS A 253 1.86 10.50 2.51
CA CYS A 253 2.35 11.72 3.16
C CYS A 253 1.35 12.89 3.17
N ASP A 254 0.26 12.78 2.41
CA ASP A 254 -0.75 13.82 2.20
C ASP A 254 -2.20 13.36 2.43
N SER A 255 -2.43 12.07 2.70
CA SER A 255 -3.77 11.51 2.89
C SER A 255 -3.77 10.21 3.70
N VAL A 256 -4.86 10.01 4.45
CA VAL A 256 -5.28 8.68 4.93
C VAL A 256 -6.70 8.47 4.45
N LYS A 257 -6.97 7.38 3.74
CA LYS A 257 -8.25 7.16 3.05
C LYS A 257 -8.75 5.74 3.29
N ASP A 258 -10.06 5.59 3.48
CA ASP A 258 -10.70 4.30 3.40
C ASP A 258 -10.93 3.94 1.93
N VAL A 259 -10.25 2.90 1.47
CA VAL A 259 -10.33 2.40 0.09
C VAL A 259 -11.00 1.03 0.03
N SER A 260 -11.73 0.64 1.09
CA SER A 260 -12.39 -0.67 1.21
C SER A 260 -13.27 -0.99 0.00
N ASN A 261 -14.04 -0.03 -0.52
CA ASN A 261 -14.93 -0.24 -1.66
C ASN A 261 -14.20 -0.61 -2.96
N ARG A 262 -12.92 -0.27 -3.10
CA ARG A 262 -12.10 -0.67 -4.26
C ARG A 262 -11.78 -2.17 -4.24
N TYR A 263 -11.60 -2.74 -3.05
CA TYR A 263 -11.04 -4.09 -2.87
C TYR A 263 -12.05 -5.12 -2.36
N ILE A 264 -13.04 -4.72 -1.58
CA ILE A 264 -14.05 -5.59 -0.98
C ILE A 264 -15.29 -5.64 -1.88
N LEU A 265 -15.14 -6.31 -3.03
CA LEU A 265 -16.20 -6.43 -4.04
C LEU A 265 -17.17 -7.58 -3.73
N LYS A 266 -16.70 -8.56 -2.93
CA LYS A 266 -17.50 -9.61 -2.31
C LYS A 266 -16.91 -9.97 -0.94
N ASN A 267 -17.57 -10.86 -0.20
CA ASN A 267 -17.11 -11.41 1.07
C ASN A 267 -16.82 -10.33 2.13
N GLN A 268 -17.62 -9.27 2.15
CA GLN A 268 -17.49 -8.22 3.15
C GLN A 268 -17.78 -8.78 4.55
N LEU A 269 -16.79 -8.66 5.43
CA LEU A 269 -16.93 -8.93 6.85
C LEU A 269 -17.61 -7.76 7.55
N VAL A 270 -18.17 -8.03 8.73
CA VAL A 270 -18.78 -7.01 9.57
C VAL A 270 -17.71 -5.97 9.97
N ARG A 271 -18.07 -4.70 9.85
CA ARG A 271 -17.25 -3.54 10.22
C ARG A 271 -17.70 -3.02 11.59
N ASP A 272 -17.23 -3.68 12.64
CA ASP A 272 -17.63 -3.45 14.04
C ASP A 272 -16.51 -2.86 14.92
N GLN A 273 -15.37 -2.50 14.34
CA GLN A 273 -14.20 -2.04 15.10
C GLN A 273 -14.28 -0.53 15.44
N ILE A 274 -15.07 0.22 14.69
CA ILE A 274 -15.29 1.66 14.84
C ILE A 274 -16.61 2.02 14.14
N ASN A 275 -17.33 3.04 14.65
CA ASN A 275 -18.48 3.57 13.94
C ASN A 275 -18.03 4.27 12.65
N GLU A 276 -18.77 4.11 11.55
CA GLU A 276 -18.37 4.68 10.25
C GLU A 276 -18.24 6.22 10.28
N ASP A 277 -19.07 6.94 11.04
CA ASP A 277 -18.93 8.39 11.20
C ASP A 277 -17.62 8.76 11.92
N ASP A 278 -17.24 7.99 12.94
CA ASP A 278 -15.97 8.18 13.65
C ASP A 278 -14.77 7.80 12.78
N LEU A 279 -14.89 6.78 11.93
CA LEU A 279 -13.83 6.43 10.97
C LEU A 279 -13.66 7.55 9.93
N HIS A 280 -14.74 7.99 9.29
CA HIS A 280 -14.69 9.09 8.33
C HIS A 280 -14.09 10.35 8.96
N PHE A 281 -14.56 10.72 10.16
CA PHE A 281 -14.00 11.84 10.91
C PHE A 281 -12.50 11.66 11.20
N LEU A 282 -12.09 10.48 11.67
CA LEU A 282 -10.70 10.20 12.03
C LEU A 282 -9.77 10.39 10.82
N LEU A 283 -10.12 9.79 9.68
CA LEU A 283 -9.31 9.84 8.46
C LEU A 283 -9.28 11.23 7.84
N ASP A 284 -10.41 11.94 7.84
CA ASP A 284 -10.50 13.34 7.39
C ASP A 284 -9.67 14.27 8.28
N TYR A 285 -9.76 14.11 9.61
CA TYR A 285 -8.95 14.87 10.56
C TYR A 285 -7.45 14.62 10.33
N MET A 286 -7.02 13.35 10.21
CA MET A 286 -5.62 13.00 9.91
C MET A 286 -5.15 13.64 8.60
N THR A 287 -5.96 13.55 7.54
CA THR A 287 -5.65 14.15 6.23
C THR A 287 -5.51 15.67 6.31
N LYS A 288 -6.42 16.37 7.02
CA LYS A 288 -6.31 17.82 7.27
C LYS A 288 -5.02 18.17 8.00
N THR A 289 -4.55 17.34 8.94
CA THR A 289 -3.31 17.65 9.67
C THR A 289 -2.09 17.69 8.75
N PHE A 290 -2.00 16.80 7.76
CA PHE A 290 -0.94 16.82 6.76
C PHE A 290 -1.01 18.03 5.85
N ARG A 291 -2.22 18.40 5.43
CA ARG A 291 -2.46 19.45 4.44
C ARG A 291 -2.40 20.87 5.01
N LYS A 292 -2.38 21.02 6.34
CA LYS A 292 -2.38 22.32 7.02
C LYS A 292 -1.23 23.23 6.57
N SER A 293 -0.04 22.68 6.36
CA SER A 293 1.17 23.42 5.96
C SER A 293 1.34 23.57 4.45
N LEU A 294 0.51 22.90 3.65
CA LEU A 294 0.60 22.93 2.19
C LEU A 294 -0.03 24.21 1.60
N SER A 295 0.41 24.58 0.40
CA SER A 295 -0.13 25.74 -0.32
C SER A 295 -1.60 25.52 -0.68
N ASP A 296 -2.37 26.62 -0.76
CA ASP A 296 -3.80 26.54 -1.12
C ASP A 296 -4.00 25.92 -2.51
N GLU A 297 -3.10 26.18 -3.46
CA GLU A 297 -3.16 25.55 -4.78
C GLU A 297 -3.05 24.03 -4.67
N TYR A 298 -2.05 23.54 -3.93
CA TYR A 298 -1.81 22.11 -3.81
C TYR A 298 -2.94 21.41 -3.04
N VAL A 299 -3.44 22.03 -1.96
CA VAL A 299 -4.59 21.48 -1.22
C VAL A 299 -5.84 21.40 -2.10
N TYR A 300 -6.10 22.41 -2.93
CA TYR A 300 -7.23 22.38 -3.86
C TYR A 300 -7.11 21.23 -4.86
N LEU A 301 -5.94 21.05 -5.49
CA LEU A 301 -5.69 19.95 -6.43
C LEU A 301 -5.86 18.58 -5.78
N LEU A 302 -5.29 18.39 -4.58
CA LEU A 302 -5.44 17.15 -3.81
C LEU A 302 -6.90 16.87 -3.47
N SER A 303 -7.65 17.89 -3.04
CA SER A 303 -9.07 17.73 -2.72
C SER A 303 -9.92 17.40 -3.95
N CYS A 304 -9.63 17.99 -5.11
CA CYS A 304 -10.29 17.59 -6.36
C CYS A 304 -9.99 16.14 -6.72
N ARG A 305 -8.74 15.68 -6.54
CA ARG A 305 -8.37 14.27 -6.73
C ARG A 305 -9.12 13.35 -5.76
N ASP A 306 -9.23 13.73 -4.49
CA ASP A 306 -9.97 12.93 -3.49
C ASP A 306 -11.45 12.82 -3.84
N GLU A 307 -12.08 13.88 -4.35
CA GLU A 307 -13.49 13.84 -4.75
C GLU A 307 -13.71 12.96 -6.00
N LEU A 308 -12.77 12.95 -6.94
CA LEU A 308 -12.80 12.01 -8.07
C LEU A 308 -12.66 10.56 -7.60
N GLU A 309 -11.78 10.30 -6.62
CA GLU A 309 -11.67 8.99 -5.97
C GLU A 309 -12.94 8.62 -5.20
N ASP A 310 -13.59 9.55 -4.50
CA ASP A 310 -14.87 9.30 -3.84
C ASP A 310 -15.95 8.90 -4.84
N ILE A 311 -16.03 9.58 -5.99
CA ILE A 311 -16.96 9.21 -7.08
C ILE A 311 -16.62 7.82 -7.65
N GLU A 312 -15.34 7.46 -7.78
CA GLU A 312 -14.90 6.12 -8.18
C GLU A 312 -15.36 5.07 -7.16
N LEU A 313 -15.10 5.28 -5.87
CA LEU A 313 -15.42 4.36 -4.77
C LEU A 313 -16.93 4.20 -4.51
N LEU A 314 -17.74 5.15 -4.96
CA LEU A 314 -19.21 5.06 -4.94
C LEU A 314 -19.76 4.15 -6.04
N LYS A 315 -19.00 3.89 -7.12
CA LYS A 315 -19.44 2.99 -8.19
C LYS A 315 -19.44 1.56 -7.66
N THR A 316 -20.62 1.05 -7.33
CA THR A 316 -20.80 -0.33 -6.91
C THR A 316 -20.90 -1.23 -8.15
N GLY A 317 -20.02 -2.23 -8.26
CA GLY A 317 -20.08 -3.21 -9.34
C GLY A 317 -18.80 -4.01 -9.50
N LEU A 318 -18.96 -5.26 -9.91
CA LEU A 318 -17.84 -6.07 -10.39
C LEU A 318 -17.27 -5.44 -11.68
N PRO A 319 -15.94 -5.42 -11.87
CA PRO A 319 -15.35 -4.92 -13.10
C PRO A 319 -15.95 -5.65 -14.32
N SER A 320 -16.35 -4.90 -15.35
CA SER A 320 -17.04 -5.44 -16.54
C SER A 320 -16.17 -6.37 -17.39
N SER A 321 -14.87 -6.45 -17.10
CA SER A 321 -13.93 -7.39 -17.71
C SER A 321 -12.80 -7.73 -16.73
N THR A 322 -12.82 -8.92 -16.15
CA THR A 322 -11.62 -9.54 -15.57
C THR A 322 -10.81 -10.13 -16.72
N THR A 323 -9.77 -9.44 -17.18
CA THR A 323 -8.88 -9.94 -18.24
C THR A 323 -7.95 -11.05 -17.76
N SER A 324 -7.76 -11.18 -16.44
CA SER A 324 -7.00 -12.25 -15.80
C SER A 324 -7.88 -13.48 -15.54
N ALA A 325 -7.39 -14.68 -15.88
CA ALA A 325 -7.99 -15.92 -15.40
C ALA A 325 -8.07 -15.90 -13.86
N ALA A 326 -9.09 -16.51 -13.27
CA ALA A 326 -9.24 -16.62 -11.81
C ALA A 326 -8.13 -17.52 -11.24
N VAL A 327 -6.95 -16.95 -11.00
CA VAL A 327 -5.82 -17.63 -10.36
C VAL A 327 -5.87 -17.31 -8.87
N GLY A 328 -5.89 -18.35 -8.03
CA GLY A 328 -5.77 -18.20 -6.58
C GLY A 328 -4.43 -17.58 -6.17
N ARG A 329 -4.25 -17.36 -4.88
CA ARG A 329 -3.05 -16.70 -4.35
C ARG A 329 -1.76 -17.40 -4.79
N GLU A 330 -0.78 -16.64 -5.28
CA GLU A 330 0.53 -17.19 -5.62
C GLU A 330 1.41 -17.32 -4.37
N SER A 331 1.50 -16.26 -3.57
CA SER A 331 2.36 -16.20 -2.38
C SER A 331 1.90 -17.11 -1.21
N GLY A 332 2.87 -17.63 -0.46
CA GLY A 332 2.63 -18.52 0.69
C GLY A 332 2.56 -20.01 0.34
N SER A 333 2.72 -20.87 1.34
CA SER A 333 2.67 -22.32 1.15
C SER A 333 1.27 -22.82 0.77
N THR A 334 1.20 -23.92 0.02
CA THR A 334 -0.06 -24.54 -0.42
C THR A 334 -1.00 -24.85 0.75
N GLN A 335 -0.46 -25.37 1.85
CA GLN A 335 -1.23 -25.66 3.05
C GLN A 335 -1.84 -24.39 3.67
N TRP A 336 -1.05 -23.31 3.76
CA TRP A 336 -1.49 -22.04 4.32
C TRP A 336 -2.59 -21.40 3.47
N LYS A 337 -2.42 -21.41 2.13
CA LYS A 337 -3.44 -20.93 1.19
C LYS A 337 -4.75 -21.70 1.33
N LYS A 338 -4.68 -23.04 1.37
CA LYS A 338 -5.86 -23.91 1.53
C LYS A 338 -6.57 -23.71 2.87
N GLN A 339 -5.82 -23.53 3.96
CA GLN A 339 -6.39 -23.25 5.29
C GLN A 339 -7.20 -21.95 5.31
N ARG A 340 -6.83 -20.99 4.46
CA ARG A 340 -7.50 -19.69 4.34
C ARG A 340 -8.56 -19.64 3.23
N GLY A 341 -8.69 -20.71 2.42
CA GLY A 341 -9.56 -20.73 1.24
C GLY A 341 -9.10 -19.79 0.12
N GLU A 342 -7.81 -19.46 0.09
CA GLU A 342 -7.21 -18.49 -0.85
C GLU A 342 -6.55 -19.18 -2.06
N ASP A 343 -6.73 -20.49 -2.27
CA ASP A 343 -6.13 -21.27 -3.36
C ASP A 343 -6.89 -21.21 -4.69
N GLY A 344 -8.02 -20.49 -4.73
CA GLY A 344 -8.82 -20.26 -5.95
C GLY A 344 -9.88 -21.33 -6.25
N ASN A 345 -10.22 -22.17 -5.27
CA ASN A 345 -11.23 -23.23 -5.38
C ASN A 345 -12.58 -22.88 -4.72
#